data_AF-A0A840YH19-F1
#
_entry.id   AF-A0A840YH19-F1
#
_cell.length_a   1.000
_cell.length_b   1.000
_cell.length_c   1.000
_cell.angle_alpha   90.00
_cell.angle_beta   90.00
_cell.angle_gamma   90.00
#
_symmetry.space_group_name_H-M   'P 1'
#
loop_
_entity.id
_entity.type
_entity.pdbx_description
1 polymer ?
#
loop_
_entity_poly.entity_id
_entity_poly.type
_entity_poly.pdbx_seq_one_letter_code
_entity_poly.pdbx_strand_id
1 'polypeptide(L)'
;MSIHIRSNEFSGEVFELPASPASLLKAEACSVGPETGQSSIVLRLAETNEDKLGAAMLLNRRFGWRGYGSQHTIPEDPGHTTFVALVDDQIVGTITLGIDSPAGLSIDSVFKDEVDVFRDGPAALVCELTKFAFETELPDQQNLAILFHTVFLYGLHNHQCSDLFIEVNPRHRRFYQSMLGFEPIGDMRTNPTVGAPSQLMWLNVMQIAKSISHHRTNPCASKSRSLYSLFLSQCEEAHVRTRLALRQQEGSLHGTNLIERSIVARQVVPTR
;
A
#
# COMPACT_ATOMS: atom_id res chain seq x y z
N MET A 1 -5.57 -51.47 -17.41
CA MET A 1 -4.29 -50.78 -17.13
C MET A 1 -4.65 -49.59 -16.26
N SER A 2 -4.69 -49.83 -14.94
CA SER A 2 -5.18 -48.88 -13.94
C SER A 2 -3.97 -48.18 -13.33
N ILE A 3 -3.98 -46.86 -13.29
CA ILE A 3 -3.02 -46.09 -12.50
C ILE A 3 -3.83 -45.25 -11.52
N HIS A 4 -3.66 -45.61 -10.24
CA HIS A 4 -4.15 -44.91 -9.07
C HIS A 4 -3.46 -43.55 -8.93
N ILE A 5 -4.22 -42.50 -8.65
CA ILE A 5 -3.69 -41.32 -7.96
C ILE A 5 -4.40 -41.23 -6.62
N ARG A 6 -3.58 -41.33 -5.57
CA ARG A 6 -3.96 -41.34 -4.17
C ARG A 6 -4.57 -40.00 -3.76
N SER A 7 -5.67 -40.10 -3.02
CA SER A 7 -6.12 -39.13 -2.04
C SER A 7 -5.00 -38.81 -1.04
N ASN A 8 -4.76 -37.53 -0.78
CA ASN A 8 -3.99 -37.10 0.37
C ASN A 8 -4.78 -36.00 1.11
N GLU A 9 -5.17 -36.33 2.32
CA GLU A 9 -5.62 -35.43 3.39
C GLU A 9 -4.41 -34.64 3.95
N PHE A 10 -4.69 -33.78 4.94
CA PHE A 10 -3.80 -32.92 5.73
C PHE A 10 -3.41 -31.57 5.09
N SER A 11 -3.45 -30.43 5.78
CA SER A 11 -3.92 -30.02 7.10
C SER A 11 -3.82 -28.49 7.11
N GLY A 12 -4.71 -27.78 7.80
CA GLY A 12 -4.62 -26.32 7.92
C GLY A 12 -3.36 -25.91 8.67
N GLU A 13 -2.40 -25.29 7.99
CA GLU A 13 -1.29 -24.61 8.63
C GLU A 13 -1.64 -23.15 8.90
N VAL A 14 -1.62 -22.84 10.20
CA VAL A 14 -1.73 -21.51 10.79
C VAL A 14 -0.50 -20.70 10.40
N PHE A 15 -0.74 -19.43 10.10
CA PHE A 15 0.29 -18.43 9.81
C PHE A 15 1.17 -18.21 11.05
N GLU A 16 2.34 -18.87 11.11
CA GLU A 16 3.38 -18.59 12.10
C GLU A 16 4.48 -17.70 11.50
N LEU A 17 4.79 -16.61 12.21
CA LEU A 17 5.94 -15.73 11.95
C LEU A 17 7.17 -16.32 12.65
N PRO A 18 8.36 -16.38 12.01
CA PRO A 18 9.56 -16.87 12.67
C PRO A 18 10.11 -15.84 13.68
N ALA A 19 10.56 -16.36 14.82
CA ALA A 19 11.10 -15.63 15.96
C ALA A 19 12.40 -14.85 15.65
N SER A 20 12.55 -13.70 16.31
CA SER A 20 13.75 -12.87 16.32
C SER A 20 14.83 -13.45 17.25
N PRO A 21 16.13 -13.41 16.89
CA PRO A 21 17.20 -13.55 17.86
C PRO A 21 17.53 -12.18 18.48
N ALA A 22 17.21 -12.06 19.77
CA ALA A 22 17.74 -11.00 20.63
C ALA A 22 19.26 -11.13 20.78
N SER A 23 20.01 -10.03 20.66
CA SER A 23 20.91 -9.59 21.74
C SER A 23 21.63 -8.27 21.45
N LEU A 24 21.71 -7.47 22.53
CA LEU A 24 22.76 -6.53 22.91
C LEU A 24 22.84 -5.18 22.18
N LEU A 25 22.26 -4.15 22.82
CA LEU A 25 23.03 -3.05 23.43
C LEU A 25 22.16 -2.35 24.49
N LYS A 26 22.67 -2.30 25.73
CA LYS A 26 22.14 -1.51 26.84
C LYS A 26 22.60 -0.06 26.72
N ALA A 27 21.69 0.89 26.95
CA ALA A 27 21.97 2.11 27.71
C ALA A 27 20.65 2.63 28.29
N GLU A 28 20.60 2.75 29.62
CA GLU A 28 19.50 3.34 30.38
C GLU A 28 19.52 4.87 30.28
N ALA A 29 18.33 5.47 30.18
CA ALA A 29 17.94 6.60 31.02
C ALA A 29 16.41 6.63 31.12
N CYS A 30 15.93 6.53 32.36
CA CYS A 30 14.53 6.57 32.75
C CYS A 30 14.04 8.03 32.85
N SER A 31 12.90 8.35 32.25
CA SER A 31 12.04 9.43 32.73
C SER A 31 10.57 9.11 32.45
N VAL A 32 9.76 9.37 33.47
CA VAL A 32 8.37 8.97 33.72
C VAL A 32 7.35 9.62 32.75
N GLY A 33 6.45 8.80 32.19
CA GLY A 33 5.04 9.08 31.80
C GLY A 33 4.74 10.18 30.76
N PRO A 34 3.82 9.92 29.80
CA PRO A 34 2.41 9.92 30.18
C PRO A 34 1.64 8.67 29.73
N GLU A 35 0.55 8.43 30.45
CA GLU A 35 -0.75 7.85 30.09
C GLU A 35 -0.82 6.85 28.94
N THR A 36 -1.55 5.74 29.12
CA THR A 36 -1.90 4.76 28.08
C THR A 36 -2.30 5.44 26.77
N GLY A 37 -1.30 5.65 25.91
CA GLY A 37 -1.40 6.49 24.74
C GLY A 37 -2.17 5.77 23.66
N GLN A 38 -3.34 6.29 23.31
CA GLN A 38 -3.93 5.98 22.02
C GLN A 38 -3.09 6.69 20.96
N SER A 39 -2.02 6.05 20.47
CA SER A 39 -1.29 6.54 19.30
C SER A 39 -2.27 6.71 18.15
N SER A 40 -2.17 7.76 17.35
CA SER A 40 -3.01 7.96 16.16
C SER A 40 -2.22 7.66 14.89
N ILE A 41 -2.88 7.09 13.88
CA ILE A 41 -2.36 7.03 12.53
C ILE A 41 -2.81 8.26 11.75
N VAL A 42 -1.83 8.98 11.23
CA VAL A 42 -2.02 10.17 10.39
C VAL A 42 -1.60 9.83 8.97
N LEU A 43 -2.42 10.20 7.98
CA LEU A 43 -2.07 10.04 6.57
C LEU A 43 -1.99 11.40 5.92
N ARG A 44 -0.91 11.67 5.18
CA ARG A 44 -0.73 12.92 4.41
C ARG A 44 0.08 12.70 3.12
N LEU A 45 0.11 13.72 2.26
CA LEU A 45 1.03 13.76 1.12
C LEU A 45 2.44 14.12 1.60
N ALA A 46 3.46 13.52 1.00
CA ALA A 46 4.87 13.81 1.27
C ALA A 46 5.34 15.02 0.47
N GLU A 47 5.00 16.21 0.97
CA GLU A 47 5.29 17.49 0.30
C GLU A 47 6.59 18.12 0.80
N THR A 48 6.97 17.86 2.06
CA THR A 48 8.18 18.44 2.67
C THR A 48 9.40 17.57 2.40
N ASN A 49 10.60 18.19 2.47
CA ASN A 49 11.85 17.43 2.38
C ASN A 49 11.99 16.42 3.52
N GLU A 50 11.45 16.74 4.70
CA GLU A 50 11.43 15.84 5.85
C GLU A 50 10.57 14.60 5.57
N ASP A 51 9.38 14.78 5.00
CA ASP A 51 8.52 13.67 4.60
C ASP A 51 9.20 12.75 3.59
N LYS A 52 9.76 13.35 2.52
CA LYS A 52 10.43 12.61 1.46
C LYS A 52 11.65 11.85 1.98
N LEU A 53 12.45 12.49 2.84
CA LEU A 53 13.61 11.85 3.46
C LEU A 53 13.19 10.69 4.37
N GLY A 54 12.20 10.90 5.23
CA GLY A 54 11.72 9.85 6.13
C GLY A 54 11.08 8.67 5.38
N ALA A 55 10.32 8.93 4.31
CA ALA A 55 9.77 7.89 3.44
C ALA A 55 10.89 7.10 2.73
N ALA A 56 11.92 7.79 2.21
CA ALA A 56 13.10 7.15 1.63
C ALA A 56 13.85 6.30 2.67
N MET A 57 14.02 6.79 3.90
CA MET A 57 14.65 6.03 4.98
C MET A 57 13.86 4.74 5.32
N LEU A 58 12.53 4.83 5.40
CA LEU A 58 11.67 3.66 5.60
C LEU A 58 11.83 2.65 4.46
N LEU A 59 11.78 3.12 3.20
CA LEU A 59 11.96 2.26 2.02
C LEU A 59 13.31 1.54 2.08
N ASN A 60 14.39 2.28 2.27
CA ASN A 60 15.74 1.71 2.28
C ASN A 60 15.94 0.70 3.41
N ARG A 61 15.35 0.95 4.59
CA ARG A 61 15.35 -0.02 5.69
C ARG A 61 14.59 -1.29 5.30
N ARG A 62 13.38 -1.16 4.74
CA ARG A 62 12.48 -2.29 4.46
C ARG A 62 12.86 -3.11 3.23
N PHE A 63 13.40 -2.46 2.21
CA PHE A 63 13.86 -3.08 0.98
C PHE A 63 15.28 -3.63 1.17
N GLY A 64 16.14 -2.90 1.88
CA GLY A 64 17.50 -3.34 2.22
C GLY A 64 17.52 -4.63 3.04
N TRP A 65 16.66 -4.75 4.05
CA TRP A 65 16.49 -6.00 4.83
C TRP A 65 16.18 -7.22 3.96
N ARG A 66 15.53 -7.01 2.80
CA ARG A 66 15.13 -8.06 1.85
C ARG A 66 16.12 -8.23 0.69
N GLY A 67 17.20 -7.46 0.65
CA GLY A 67 18.20 -7.51 -0.41
C GLY A 67 17.83 -6.75 -1.69
N TYR A 68 16.81 -5.88 -1.67
CA TYR A 68 16.36 -5.11 -2.85
C TYR A 68 17.07 -3.76 -3.00
N GLY A 69 18.29 -3.63 -2.46
CA GLY A 69 19.06 -2.39 -2.45
C GLY A 69 18.65 -1.39 -1.35
N SER A 70 19.45 -0.33 -1.23
CA SER A 70 19.37 0.66 -0.15
C SER A 70 19.60 2.11 -0.63
N GLN A 71 19.33 2.38 -1.91
CA GLN A 71 19.45 3.71 -2.53
C GLN A 71 18.12 4.16 -3.17
N HIS A 72 17.00 3.75 -2.59
CA HIS A 72 15.66 4.15 -2.99
C HIS A 72 15.41 5.60 -2.61
N THR A 73 14.95 6.40 -3.58
CA THR A 73 14.51 7.78 -3.39
C THR A 73 13.01 7.90 -3.66
N ILE A 74 12.43 9.00 -3.17
CA ILE A 74 11.07 9.41 -3.51
C ILE A 74 11.12 10.23 -4.80
N PRO A 75 10.31 9.91 -5.82
CA PRO A 75 10.23 10.72 -7.03
C PRO A 75 9.82 12.17 -6.72
N GLU A 76 10.40 13.12 -7.46
CA GLU A 76 10.11 14.56 -7.29
C GLU A 76 9.38 15.17 -8.48
N ASP A 77 9.13 14.40 -9.53
CA ASP A 77 8.46 14.90 -10.71
C ASP A 77 6.94 15.05 -10.48
N PRO A 78 6.27 15.95 -11.21
CA PRO A 78 4.84 16.23 -11.03
C PRO A 78 3.90 15.05 -11.31
N GLY A 79 4.38 14.02 -12.02
CA GLY A 79 3.61 12.81 -12.33
C GLY A 79 3.50 11.85 -11.16
N HIS A 80 4.27 12.07 -10.08
CA HIS A 80 4.30 11.20 -8.92
C HIS A 80 3.80 11.90 -7.66
N THR A 81 2.82 11.29 -7.00
CA THR A 81 2.32 11.73 -5.70
C THR A 81 2.61 10.67 -4.65
N THR A 82 3.39 11.03 -3.63
CA THR A 82 3.74 10.12 -2.53
C THR A 82 2.89 10.41 -1.30
N PHE A 83 2.39 9.35 -0.67
CA PHE A 83 1.63 9.36 0.56
C PHE A 83 2.47 8.76 1.68
N VAL A 84 2.36 9.31 2.88
CA VAL A 84 3.04 8.83 4.08
C VAL A 84 2.04 8.66 5.22
N ALA A 85 2.15 7.52 5.90
CA ALA A 85 1.44 7.23 7.13
C ALA A 85 2.38 7.43 8.32
N LEU A 86 1.93 8.19 9.31
CA LEU A 86 2.69 8.52 10.51
C LEU A 86 2.00 7.97 11.76
N VAL A 87 2.80 7.56 12.73
CA VAL A 87 2.36 7.21 14.09
C VAL A 87 3.35 7.87 15.05
N ASP A 88 2.85 8.66 16.00
CA ASP A 88 3.68 9.40 16.96
C ASP A 88 4.81 10.20 16.24
N ASP A 89 4.42 10.90 15.16
CA ASP A 89 5.29 11.67 14.24
C ASP A 89 6.38 10.87 13.50
N GLN A 90 6.37 9.53 13.61
CA GLN A 90 7.27 8.66 12.85
C GLN A 90 6.60 8.15 11.59
N ILE A 91 7.28 8.24 10.44
CA ILE A 91 6.78 7.63 9.19
C ILE A 91 6.87 6.11 9.29
N VAL A 92 5.71 5.46 9.31
CA VAL A 92 5.55 4.01 9.42
C VAL A 92 5.05 3.37 8.14
N GLY A 93 4.59 4.17 7.17
CA GLY A 93 4.10 3.67 5.90
C GLY A 93 4.31 4.67 4.76
N THR A 94 4.47 4.16 3.55
CA THR A 94 4.58 4.97 2.34
C THR A 94 4.06 4.23 1.12
N ILE A 95 3.55 4.97 0.14
CA ILE A 95 3.16 4.50 -1.19
C ILE A 95 3.16 5.68 -2.16
N THR A 96 3.54 5.44 -3.40
CA THR A 96 3.56 6.47 -4.45
C THR A 96 2.61 6.07 -5.58
N LEU A 97 1.77 7.01 -6.01
CA LEU A 97 0.99 6.91 -7.24
C LEU A 97 1.76 7.62 -8.36
N GLY A 98 2.10 6.88 -9.42
CA GLY A 98 2.69 7.42 -10.64
C GLY A 98 1.65 7.47 -11.76
N ILE A 99 1.55 8.61 -12.45
CA ILE A 99 0.66 8.80 -13.60
C ILE A 99 1.45 8.69 -14.90
N ASP A 100 0.93 7.91 -15.84
CA ASP A 100 1.62 7.70 -17.12
C ASP A 100 1.77 9.01 -17.90
N SER A 101 2.92 9.13 -18.56
CA SER A 101 3.30 10.34 -19.30
C SER A 101 4.29 9.95 -20.40
N PRO A 102 4.71 10.88 -21.28
CA PRO A 102 5.76 10.58 -22.26
C PRO A 102 7.09 10.10 -21.64
N ALA A 103 7.33 10.34 -20.35
CA ALA A 103 8.48 9.82 -19.63
C ALA A 103 8.36 8.32 -19.26
N GLY A 104 7.16 7.74 -19.40
CA GLY A 104 6.83 6.36 -19.03
C GLY A 104 6.61 6.17 -17.53
N LEU A 105 6.44 4.90 -17.15
CA LEU A 105 6.24 4.43 -15.78
C LEU A 105 7.44 3.56 -15.33
N SER A 106 7.60 3.37 -14.02
CA SER A 106 8.68 2.54 -13.48
C SER A 106 8.59 1.09 -13.99
N ILE A 107 7.37 0.57 -14.10
CA ILE A 107 7.08 -0.78 -14.61
C ILE A 107 7.51 -1.00 -16.07
N ASP A 108 7.70 0.07 -16.86
CA ASP A 108 8.10 -0.04 -18.27
C ASP A 108 9.50 -0.65 -18.43
N SER A 109 10.35 -0.50 -17.43
CA SER A 109 11.69 -1.10 -17.45
C SER A 109 11.68 -2.62 -17.57
N VAL A 110 10.57 -3.28 -17.21
CA VAL A 110 10.43 -4.74 -17.21
C VAL A 110 9.25 -5.22 -18.06
N PHE A 111 8.14 -4.47 -18.08
CA PHE A 111 6.86 -4.91 -18.63
C PHE A 111 6.23 -3.92 -19.62
N LYS A 112 7.03 -3.07 -20.27
CA LYS A 112 6.52 -2.08 -21.21
C LYS A 112 5.59 -2.68 -22.28
N ASP A 113 5.96 -3.82 -22.84
CA ASP A 113 5.18 -4.54 -23.85
C ASP A 113 3.79 -4.95 -23.36
N GLU A 114 3.68 -5.41 -22.11
CA GLU A 114 2.38 -5.76 -21.50
C GLU A 114 1.54 -4.51 -21.20
N VAL A 115 2.17 -3.42 -20.74
CA VAL A 115 1.50 -2.16 -20.38
C VAL A 115 1.05 -1.40 -21.63
N ASP A 116 1.83 -1.45 -22.71
CA ASP A 116 1.53 -0.79 -23.98
C ASP A 116 0.20 -1.31 -24.58
N VAL A 117 -0.15 -2.59 -24.36
CA VAL A 117 -1.46 -3.15 -24.76
C VAL A 117 -2.63 -2.37 -24.13
N PHE A 118 -2.47 -1.89 -22.90
CA PHE A 118 -3.50 -1.10 -22.22
C PHE A 118 -3.47 0.36 -22.67
N ARG A 119 -2.27 0.94 -22.87
CA ARG A 119 -2.11 2.31 -23.39
C ARG A 119 -2.76 2.50 -24.76
N ASP A 120 -2.67 1.48 -25.62
CA ASP A 120 -3.28 1.49 -26.95
C ASP A 120 -4.82 1.34 -26.91
N GLY A 121 -5.39 1.09 -25.73
CA GLY A 121 -6.82 1.03 -25.50
C GLY A 121 -7.51 2.39 -25.59
N PRO A 122 -8.81 2.43 -25.95
CA PRO A 122 -9.56 3.68 -26.03
C PRO A 122 -9.73 4.33 -24.65
N ALA A 123 -9.32 5.60 -24.55
CA ALA A 123 -9.40 6.41 -23.32
C ALA A 123 -8.64 5.82 -22.11
N ALA A 124 -7.56 5.08 -22.38
CA ALA A 124 -6.71 4.54 -21.34
C ALA A 124 -5.97 5.66 -20.58
N LEU A 125 -6.15 5.68 -19.26
CA LEU A 125 -5.43 6.52 -18.32
C LEU A 125 -4.72 5.60 -17.35
N VAL A 126 -3.50 5.22 -17.72
CA VAL A 126 -2.68 4.24 -17.02
C VAL A 126 -1.98 4.91 -15.83
N CYS A 127 -1.92 4.21 -14.71
CA CYS A 127 -1.14 4.61 -13.54
C CYS A 127 -0.53 3.39 -12.84
N GLU A 128 0.44 3.63 -11.96
CA GLU A 128 1.07 2.61 -11.14
C GLU A 128 1.08 2.98 -9.65
N LEU A 129 1.07 1.96 -8.78
CA LEU A 129 1.51 2.13 -7.39
C LEU A 129 2.91 1.56 -7.21
N THR A 130 3.81 2.40 -6.71
CA THR A 130 5.20 2.05 -6.43
C THR A 130 5.59 2.50 -5.03
N LYS A 131 6.85 2.25 -4.66
CA LYS A 131 7.46 2.72 -3.39
C LYS A 131 6.59 2.38 -2.17
N PHE A 132 5.95 1.20 -2.18
CA PHE A 132 5.12 0.76 -1.08
C PHE A 132 5.96 0.10 0.02
N ALA A 133 5.92 0.64 1.22
CA ALA A 133 6.51 0.04 2.40
C ALA A 133 5.67 0.33 3.65
N PHE A 134 5.70 -0.59 4.61
CA PHE A 134 5.06 -0.43 5.91
C PHE A 134 5.92 -1.09 7.01
N GLU A 135 5.90 -0.50 8.20
CA GLU A 135 6.58 -1.02 9.39
C GLU A 135 5.89 -2.33 9.84
N THR A 136 6.66 -3.40 10.08
CA THR A 136 6.17 -4.78 10.26
C THR A 136 5.39 -5.02 11.53
N GLU A 137 5.55 -4.17 12.55
CA GLU A 137 4.82 -4.26 13.82
C GLU A 137 3.46 -3.55 13.77
N LEU A 138 3.23 -2.77 12.70
CA LEU A 138 2.10 -1.86 12.55
C LEU A 138 1.14 -2.11 11.37
N PRO A 139 1.29 -3.10 10.46
CA PRO A 139 0.33 -3.26 9.38
C PRO A 139 -0.84 -4.09 9.92
N ASP A 140 -1.74 -3.47 10.68
CA ASP A 140 -3.10 -4.00 10.74
C ASP A 140 -3.78 -3.76 9.39
N GLN A 141 -4.67 -4.66 8.98
CA GLN A 141 -5.43 -4.55 7.74
C GLN A 141 -6.17 -3.21 7.65
N GLN A 142 -6.57 -2.65 8.79
CA GLN A 142 -7.19 -1.33 8.87
C GLN A 142 -6.28 -0.21 8.36
N ASN A 143 -4.99 -0.21 8.73
CA ASN A 143 -4.03 0.81 8.30
C ASN A 143 -3.76 0.72 6.81
N LEU A 144 -3.61 -0.51 6.30
CA LEU A 144 -3.47 -0.75 4.86
C LEU A 144 -4.72 -0.31 4.09
N ALA A 145 -5.90 -0.64 4.60
CA ALA A 145 -7.18 -0.25 3.99
C ALA A 145 -7.31 1.26 3.87
N ILE A 146 -7.00 2.02 4.93
CA ILE A 146 -7.04 3.48 4.92
C ILE A 146 -6.05 4.05 3.90
N LEU A 147 -4.82 3.53 3.86
CA LEU A 147 -3.79 3.97 2.92
C LEU A 147 -4.23 3.74 1.47
N PHE A 148 -4.56 2.51 1.10
CA PHE A 148 -5.00 2.18 -0.27
C PHE A 148 -6.24 2.95 -0.67
N HIS A 149 -7.23 3.06 0.22
CA HIS A 149 -8.45 3.78 -0.12
C HIS A 149 -8.19 5.27 -0.37
N THR A 150 -7.32 5.90 0.41
CA THR A 150 -6.97 7.32 0.21
C THR A 150 -6.26 7.54 -1.12
N VAL A 151 -5.33 6.64 -1.48
CA VAL A 151 -4.66 6.69 -2.79
C VAL A 151 -5.67 6.52 -3.93
N PHE A 152 -6.63 5.60 -3.81
CA PHE A 152 -7.67 5.42 -4.82
C PHE A 152 -8.58 6.66 -4.94
N LEU A 153 -8.96 7.27 -3.81
CA LEU A 153 -9.74 8.51 -3.83
C LEU A 153 -8.97 9.63 -4.53
N TYR A 154 -7.67 9.76 -4.26
CA TYR A 154 -6.82 10.75 -4.93
C TYR A 154 -6.71 10.50 -6.43
N GLY A 155 -6.37 9.28 -6.85
CA GLY A 155 -6.25 8.93 -8.28
C GLY A 155 -7.55 9.16 -9.05
N LEU A 156 -8.69 8.76 -8.46
CA LEU A 156 -10.02 8.99 -9.04
C LEU A 156 -10.38 10.47 -9.14
N HIS A 157 -10.06 11.26 -8.11
CA HIS A 157 -10.44 12.67 -8.05
C HIS A 157 -9.57 13.55 -8.96
N ASN A 158 -8.27 13.30 -9.00
CA ASN A 158 -7.31 14.19 -9.66
C ASN A 158 -6.92 13.75 -11.06
N HIS A 159 -6.95 12.44 -11.36
CA HIS A 159 -6.33 11.90 -12.58
C HIS A 159 -7.26 11.01 -13.43
N GLN A 160 -8.44 10.64 -12.91
CA GLN A 160 -9.44 9.82 -13.62
C GLN A 160 -8.88 8.51 -14.19
N CYS A 161 -7.87 7.93 -13.53
CA CYS A 161 -7.19 6.72 -14.00
C CYS A 161 -8.19 5.59 -14.28
N SER A 162 -7.98 4.86 -15.37
CA SER A 162 -8.78 3.70 -15.77
C SER A 162 -8.14 2.38 -15.36
N ASP A 163 -6.80 2.32 -15.43
CA ASP A 163 -6.02 1.09 -15.32
C ASP A 163 -4.88 1.30 -14.33
N LEU A 164 -4.92 0.55 -13.23
CA LEU A 164 -3.92 0.65 -12.18
C LEU A 164 -3.02 -0.59 -12.19
N PHE A 165 -1.71 -0.36 -12.25
CA PHE A 165 -0.70 -1.40 -12.22
C PHE A 165 0.09 -1.41 -10.93
N ILE A 166 0.58 -2.60 -10.58
CA ILE A 166 1.61 -2.79 -9.56
C ILE A 166 2.62 -3.81 -10.05
N GLU A 167 3.88 -3.57 -9.71
CA GLU A 167 4.94 -4.54 -9.83
C GLU A 167 5.22 -5.13 -8.45
N VAL A 168 5.08 -6.45 -8.30
CA VAL A 168 5.24 -7.11 -7.01
C VAL A 168 6.13 -8.34 -7.09
N ASN A 169 6.81 -8.65 -5.98
CA ASN A 169 7.42 -9.97 -5.85
C ASN A 169 6.32 -11.07 -5.88
N PRO A 170 6.48 -12.16 -6.65
CA PRO A 170 5.46 -13.20 -6.80
C PRO A 170 4.92 -13.78 -5.50
N ARG A 171 5.70 -13.78 -4.41
CA ARG A 171 5.24 -14.23 -3.09
C ARG A 171 4.07 -13.41 -2.53
N HIS A 172 3.92 -12.15 -2.95
CA HIS A 172 2.86 -11.24 -2.52
C HIS A 172 1.64 -11.24 -3.45
N ARG A 173 1.68 -11.97 -4.58
CA ARG A 173 0.59 -12.00 -5.57
C ARG A 173 -0.75 -12.31 -4.94
N ARG A 174 -0.84 -13.40 -4.16
CA ARG A 174 -2.09 -13.83 -3.49
C ARG A 174 -2.68 -12.75 -2.58
N PHE A 175 -1.83 -11.96 -1.91
CA PHE A 175 -2.30 -10.85 -1.09
C PHE A 175 -3.06 -9.84 -1.95
N TYR A 176 -2.46 -9.32 -3.03
CA TYR A 176 -3.10 -8.33 -3.88
C TYR A 176 -4.33 -8.86 -4.63
N GLN A 177 -4.31 -10.14 -5.05
CA GLN A 177 -5.48 -10.79 -5.64
C GLN A 177 -6.65 -10.86 -4.65
N SER A 178 -6.42 -11.41 -3.45
CA SER A 178 -7.50 -11.65 -2.48
C SER A 178 -7.98 -10.38 -1.76
N MET A 179 -7.07 -9.44 -1.52
CA MET A 179 -7.35 -8.26 -0.69
C MET A 179 -7.96 -7.11 -1.50
N LEU A 180 -7.47 -6.91 -2.73
CA LEU A 180 -7.75 -5.74 -3.57
C LEU A 180 -8.29 -6.10 -4.96
N GLY A 181 -8.23 -7.37 -5.37
CA GLY A 181 -8.78 -7.82 -6.65
C GLY A 181 -7.86 -7.60 -7.85
N PHE A 182 -6.55 -7.37 -7.64
CA PHE A 182 -5.61 -7.30 -8.75
C PHE A 182 -5.50 -8.65 -9.48
N GLU A 183 -5.32 -8.62 -10.79
CA GLU A 183 -5.13 -9.78 -11.65
C GLU A 183 -3.69 -9.81 -12.19
N PRO A 184 -2.98 -10.96 -12.18
CA PRO A 184 -1.66 -11.04 -12.76
C PRO A 184 -1.73 -10.95 -14.29
N ILE A 185 -0.80 -10.19 -14.88
CA ILE A 185 -0.66 -10.02 -16.32
C ILE A 185 0.71 -10.57 -16.73
N GLY A 186 0.74 -11.33 -17.82
CA GLY A 186 1.95 -11.90 -18.39
C GLY A 186 2.71 -12.86 -17.46
N ASP A 187 3.85 -13.33 -17.96
CA ASP A 187 4.76 -14.20 -17.22
C ASP A 187 5.59 -13.43 -16.18
N MET A 188 6.07 -14.14 -15.16
CA MET A 188 7.03 -13.58 -14.20
C MET A 188 8.34 -13.22 -14.91
N ARG A 189 8.88 -12.04 -14.60
CA ARG A 189 10.16 -11.55 -15.13
C ARG A 189 11.12 -11.26 -13.99
N THR A 190 12.39 -11.06 -14.32
CA THR A 190 13.38 -10.59 -13.34
C THR A 190 13.51 -9.08 -13.46
N ASN A 191 13.31 -8.36 -12.36
CA ASN A 191 13.58 -6.92 -12.34
C ASN A 191 15.09 -6.69 -12.25
N PRO A 192 15.72 -6.02 -13.23
CA PRO A 192 17.18 -5.85 -13.28
C PRO A 192 17.69 -4.88 -12.21
N THR A 193 16.87 -3.92 -11.77
CA THR A 193 17.23 -2.90 -10.77
C THR A 193 17.45 -3.50 -9.40
N VAL A 194 16.65 -4.51 -9.02
CA VAL A 194 16.73 -5.16 -7.71
C VAL A 194 17.22 -6.61 -7.76
N GLY A 195 17.39 -7.18 -8.96
CA GLY A 195 17.88 -8.55 -9.17
C GLY A 195 16.93 -9.62 -8.62
N ALA A 196 15.61 -9.37 -8.61
CA ALA A 196 14.62 -10.25 -7.99
C ALA A 196 13.47 -10.61 -8.94
N PRO A 197 12.80 -11.77 -8.74
CA PRO A 197 11.59 -12.11 -9.48
C PRO A 197 10.47 -11.12 -9.23
N SER A 198 9.73 -10.83 -10.29
CA SER A 198 8.70 -9.82 -10.34
C SER A 198 7.51 -10.27 -11.19
N GLN A 199 6.31 -9.85 -10.79
CA GLN A 199 5.04 -10.12 -11.46
C GLN A 199 4.31 -8.79 -11.65
N LEU A 200 3.94 -8.49 -12.89
CA LEU A 200 3.00 -7.43 -13.19
C LEU A 200 1.60 -7.84 -12.75
N MET A 201 0.90 -6.93 -12.09
CA MET A 201 -0.52 -7.09 -11.79
C MET A 201 -1.29 -5.82 -12.15
N TRP A 202 -2.55 -6.01 -12.52
CA TRP A 202 -3.45 -4.98 -13.01
C TRP A 202 -4.77 -4.98 -12.25
N LEU A 203 -5.38 -3.81 -12.11
CA LEU A 203 -6.71 -3.62 -11.56
C LEU A 203 -7.45 -2.56 -12.36
N ASN A 204 -8.65 -2.91 -12.85
CA ASN A 204 -9.53 -1.94 -13.46
C ASN A 204 -10.13 -1.02 -12.38
N VAL A 205 -9.93 0.28 -12.50
CA VAL A 205 -10.36 1.26 -11.49
C VAL A 205 -11.88 1.27 -11.30
N MET A 206 -12.68 0.95 -12.32
CA MET A 206 -14.13 0.82 -12.18
C MET A 206 -14.53 -0.37 -11.28
N GLN A 207 -13.71 -1.41 -11.18
CA GLN A 207 -13.96 -2.53 -10.26
C GLN A 207 -13.78 -2.12 -8.80
N ILE A 208 -12.94 -1.11 -8.51
CA ILE A 208 -12.76 -0.54 -7.16
C ILE A 208 -14.10 0.02 -6.66
N ALA A 209 -14.73 0.90 -7.45
CA ALA A 209 -16.02 1.51 -7.08
C ALA A 209 -17.14 0.48 -6.90
N LYS A 210 -17.17 -0.56 -7.76
CA LYS A 210 -18.11 -1.69 -7.63
C LYS A 210 -17.87 -2.47 -6.34
N SER A 211 -16.61 -2.76 -6.01
CA SER A 211 -16.23 -3.51 -4.80
C SER A 211 -16.58 -2.76 -3.52
N ILE A 212 -16.31 -1.44 -3.47
CA ILE A 212 -16.70 -0.57 -2.36
C ILE A 212 -18.23 -0.59 -2.19
N SER A 213 -18.98 -0.43 -3.28
CA SER A 213 -20.45 -0.42 -3.24
C SER A 213 -21.02 -1.77 -2.77
N HIS A 214 -20.43 -2.88 -3.21
CA HIS A 214 -20.82 -4.23 -2.78
C HIS A 214 -20.61 -4.43 -1.28
N HIS A 215 -19.43 -4.07 -0.74
CA HIS A 215 -19.14 -4.23 0.68
C HIS A 215 -19.96 -3.31 1.57
N ARG A 216 -20.38 -2.14 1.08
CA ARG A 216 -21.29 -1.24 1.79
C ARG A 216 -22.73 -1.76 1.87
N THR A 217 -23.21 -2.39 0.81
CA THR A 217 -24.60 -2.88 0.73
C THR A 217 -24.77 -4.28 1.32
N ASN A 218 -23.69 -5.05 1.43
CA ASN A 218 -23.70 -6.39 2.03
C ASN A 218 -22.65 -6.52 3.15
N PRO A 219 -22.95 -6.04 4.37
CA PRO A 219 -22.05 -6.17 5.52
C PRO A 219 -21.71 -7.63 5.86
N CYS A 220 -22.57 -8.59 5.51
CA CYS A 220 -22.31 -10.03 5.69
C CYS A 220 -21.32 -10.61 4.67
N ALA A 221 -21.03 -9.90 3.56
CA ALA A 221 -19.94 -10.23 2.65
C ALA A 221 -18.55 -9.99 3.27
N SER A 222 -18.48 -9.40 4.47
CA SER A 222 -17.26 -9.18 5.27
C SER A 222 -16.56 -10.46 5.76
N LYS A 223 -17.12 -11.65 5.51
CA LYS A 223 -16.37 -12.91 5.68
C LYS A 223 -15.21 -13.05 4.70
N SER A 224 -15.13 -12.21 3.67
CA SER A 224 -13.98 -12.15 2.79
C SER A 224 -12.82 -11.43 3.48
N ARG A 225 -11.58 -11.85 3.20
CA ARG A 225 -10.37 -11.18 3.71
C ARG A 225 -10.11 -9.83 3.01
N SER A 226 -11.10 -9.21 2.36
CA SER A 226 -10.88 -8.05 1.50
C SER A 226 -10.73 -6.74 2.28
N LEU A 227 -9.79 -5.90 1.85
CA LEU A 227 -9.61 -4.56 2.41
C LEU A 227 -10.79 -3.64 2.12
N TYR A 228 -11.58 -3.88 1.05
CA TYR A 228 -12.76 -3.07 0.71
C TYR A 228 -13.80 -3.01 1.84
N SER A 229 -13.84 -4.02 2.70
CA SER A 229 -14.71 -4.05 3.89
C SER A 229 -14.27 -3.08 5.00
N LEU A 230 -13.00 -2.67 5.00
CA LEU A 230 -12.37 -1.81 6.00
C LEU A 230 -12.14 -0.37 5.48
N PHE A 231 -12.58 -0.10 4.25
CA PHE A 231 -12.43 1.21 3.62
C PHE A 231 -13.27 2.28 4.36
N LEU A 232 -12.80 3.52 4.26
CA LEU A 232 -13.43 4.71 4.84
C LEU A 232 -14.94 4.77 4.62
N SER A 233 -15.65 5.28 5.63
CA SER A 233 -17.07 5.60 5.52
C SER A 233 -17.30 6.75 4.54
N GLN A 234 -18.54 6.93 4.06
CA GLN A 234 -18.88 8.03 3.13
C GLN A 234 -18.59 9.42 3.73
N CYS A 235 -18.78 9.58 5.04
CA CYS A 235 -18.46 10.82 5.74
C CYS A 235 -16.96 11.11 5.71
N GLU A 236 -16.13 10.09 5.94
CA GLU A 236 -14.67 10.23 5.90
C GLU A 236 -14.14 10.43 4.49
N GLU A 237 -14.72 9.74 3.49
CA GLU A 237 -14.42 10.03 2.08
C GLU A 237 -14.68 11.49 1.72
N ALA A 238 -15.81 12.05 2.18
CA ALA A 238 -16.14 13.45 1.96
C ALA A 238 -15.10 14.38 2.60
N HIS A 239 -14.68 14.10 3.84
CA HIS A 239 -13.62 14.87 4.50
C HIS A 239 -12.28 14.80 3.75
N VAL A 240 -11.88 13.62 3.29
CA VAL A 240 -10.65 13.46 2.48
C VAL A 240 -10.76 14.26 1.18
N ARG A 241 -11.88 14.15 0.46
CA ARG A 241 -12.10 14.90 -0.79
C ARG A 241 -12.08 16.41 -0.57
N THR A 242 -12.72 16.91 0.49
CA THR A 242 -12.68 18.34 0.83
C THR A 242 -11.25 18.79 1.10
N ARG A 243 -10.46 18.02 1.86
CA ARG A 243 -9.06 18.34 2.14
C ARG A 243 -8.21 18.34 0.86
N LEU A 244 -8.42 17.38 -0.03
CA LEU A 244 -7.75 17.34 -1.34
C LEU A 244 -8.11 18.54 -2.22
N ALA A 245 -9.38 18.95 -2.25
CA ALA A 245 -9.82 20.10 -3.03
C ALA A 245 -9.23 21.43 -2.49
N LEU A 246 -9.16 21.60 -1.16
CA LEU A 246 -8.56 22.77 -0.53
C LEU A 246 -7.05 22.90 -0.81
N ARG A 247 -6.37 21.79 -1.10
CA ARG A 247 -4.94 21.77 -1.46
C ARG A 247 -4.67 22.26 -2.88
N GLN A 248 -5.64 22.18 -3.78
CA GLN A 248 -5.51 22.69 -5.14
C GLN A 248 -5.70 24.22 -5.24
N GLN A 249 -6.09 24.89 -4.14
CA GLN A 249 -6.26 26.34 -4.11
C GLN A 249 -4.93 27.05 -3.82
N GLU A 250 -4.67 28.18 -4.49
CA GLU A 250 -3.49 29.00 -4.26
C GLU A 250 -3.43 29.49 -2.80
N GLY A 251 -2.27 29.33 -2.16
CA GLY A 251 -2.06 29.71 -0.75
C GLY A 251 -2.34 28.60 0.29
N SER A 252 -2.59 27.36 -0.16
CA SER A 252 -2.84 26.24 0.75
C SER A 252 -1.61 25.89 1.62
N LEU A 253 -1.87 25.60 2.90
CA LEU A 253 -0.86 25.10 3.83
C LEU A 253 -0.45 23.69 3.42
N HIS A 254 0.76 23.59 2.85
CA HIS A 254 1.41 22.33 2.54
C HIS A 254 1.63 21.56 3.86
N GLY A 255 1.42 20.24 3.85
CA GLY A 255 1.61 19.37 5.03
C GLY A 255 0.38 19.09 5.91
N THR A 256 -0.83 19.49 5.51
CA THR A 256 -2.07 19.19 6.27
C THR A 256 -2.46 17.71 6.25
N ASN A 257 -2.93 17.17 7.36
CA ASN A 257 -3.33 15.76 7.43
C ASN A 257 -4.55 15.47 6.55
N LEU A 258 -4.49 14.43 5.70
CA LEU A 258 -5.64 13.92 4.94
C LEU A 258 -6.57 13.14 5.86
N ILE A 259 -6.01 12.32 6.75
CA ILE A 259 -6.74 11.50 7.73
C ILE A 259 -5.97 11.51 9.04
N GLU A 260 -6.70 11.48 10.15
CA GLU A 260 -6.17 11.22 11.48
C GLU A 260 -7.15 10.31 12.21
N ARG A 261 -6.69 9.15 12.69
CA ARG A 261 -7.51 8.17 13.41
C ARG A 261 -6.73 7.60 14.59
N SER A 262 -7.36 7.47 15.74
CA SER A 262 -6.77 6.77 16.89
C SER A 262 -6.55 5.28 16.56
N ILE A 263 -5.37 4.76 16.89
CA ILE A 263 -5.04 3.34 16.86
C ILE A 263 -5.59 2.74 18.15
N VAL A 264 -6.57 1.88 18.03
CA VAL A 264 -7.00 1.06 19.16
C VAL A 264 -5.97 -0.06 19.30
N ALA A 265 -5.14 0.01 20.34
CA ALA A 265 -4.19 -1.05 20.66
C ALA A 265 -4.94 -2.40 20.73
N ARG A 266 -4.46 -3.41 20.00
CA ARG A 266 -4.97 -4.78 20.17
C ARG A 266 -4.75 -5.15 21.64
N GLN A 267 -5.83 -5.46 22.35
CA GLN A 267 -5.71 -6.12 23.65
C GLN A 267 -4.99 -7.45 23.41
N VAL A 268 -3.73 -7.51 23.82
CA VAL A 268 -3.00 -8.77 23.91
C VAL A 268 -3.69 -9.57 25.00
N VAL A 269 -4.54 -10.51 24.62
CA VAL A 269 -5.09 -11.49 25.57
C VAL A 269 -3.91 -12.34 26.02
N PRO A 270 -3.52 -12.34 27.31
CA PRO A 270 -2.43 -13.17 27.78
C PRO A 270 -2.83 -14.62 27.62
N THR A 271 -2.11 -15.36 26.78
CA THR A 271 -2.16 -16.83 26.75
C THR A 271 -1.74 -17.34 28.12
N ARG A 272 -2.66 -18.03 28.79
CA ARG A 272 -2.40 -18.80 30.02
C ARG A 272 -1.66 -20.10 29.71
#